data_AF-A0A1S3DGQ7-F1
#
_entry.id   AF-A0A1S3DGQ7-F1
#
_cell.length_a   1.000
_cell.length_b   1.000
_cell.length_c   1.000
_cell.angle_alpha   90.00
_cell.angle_beta   90.00
_cell.angle_gamma   90.00
#
_symmetry.space_group_name_H-M   'P 1'
#
loop_
_entity.id
_entity.type
_entity.pdbx_description
1 polymer ?
#
loop_
_entity_poly.entity_id
_entity_poly.type
_entity_poly.pdbx_seq_one_letter_code
_entity_poly.pdbx_strand_id
1 'polypeptide(L)'
;MHLTQILLRGARKYPKGNIFRGKYRIVEPVTHLRKAIKIEEFKIEERNMFLLRHPYLTEEEELVHLKDLERNENFRRERRALKLQKFIKHTKLTDHLSDLRYQDKWGKIRL
;
A
#
# COMPACT_ATOMS: atom_id res chain seq x y z
N MET A 1 15.20 -40.06 17.31
CA MET A 1 15.58 -40.20 18.73
C MET A 1 15.24 -38.91 19.47
N HIS A 2 14.28 -38.97 20.41
CA HIS A 2 13.83 -37.78 21.16
C HIS A 2 14.83 -37.32 22.23
N LEU A 3 15.72 -38.21 22.67
CA LEU A 3 16.76 -37.95 23.67
C LEU A 3 17.78 -36.92 23.20
N THR A 4 18.21 -36.98 21.93
CA THR A 4 19.15 -36.01 21.36
C THR A 4 18.53 -34.61 21.21
N GLN A 5 17.25 -34.52 20.86
CA GLN A 5 16.51 -33.25 20.82
C GLN A 5 16.38 -32.61 22.20
N ILE A 6 16.19 -33.39 23.26
CA ILE A 6 16.06 -32.92 24.64
C ILE A 6 17.42 -32.43 25.19
N LEU A 7 18.48 -33.21 25.00
CA LEU A 7 19.84 -32.86 25.47
C LEU A 7 20.41 -31.64 24.72
N LEU A 8 20.20 -31.55 23.40
CA LEU A 8 20.65 -30.40 22.60
C LEU A 8 19.77 -29.14 22.80
N ARG A 9 18.52 -29.28 23.26
CA ARG A 9 17.71 -28.15 23.73
C ARG A 9 18.19 -27.64 25.09
N GLY A 10 18.52 -28.52 26.03
CA GLY A 10 19.05 -28.14 27.35
C GLY A 10 20.41 -27.42 27.25
N ALA A 11 21.24 -27.79 26.27
CA ALA A 11 22.50 -27.11 25.98
C ALA A 11 22.32 -25.71 25.35
N ARG A 12 21.15 -25.42 24.76
CA ARG A 12 20.86 -24.13 24.12
C ARG A 12 19.99 -23.28 25.04
N LYS A 13 20.54 -22.15 25.51
CA LYS A 13 19.98 -21.14 26.44
C LYS A 13 18.70 -20.41 25.94
N TYR A 14 17.76 -21.09 25.27
CA TYR A 14 16.51 -20.50 24.83
C TYR A 14 15.39 -20.75 25.85
N PRO A 15 14.53 -19.76 26.12
CA PRO A 15 13.43 -19.92 27.05
C PRO A 15 12.41 -20.94 26.55
N LYS A 16 11.73 -21.62 27.47
CA LYS A 16 10.63 -22.54 27.16
C LYS A 16 9.41 -21.74 26.67
N GLY A 17 8.95 -22.00 25.45
CA GLY A 17 7.77 -21.35 24.87
C GLY A 17 8.11 -20.34 23.78
N ASN A 18 7.28 -19.29 23.63
CA ASN A 18 7.53 -18.23 22.65
C ASN A 18 8.71 -17.36 23.11
N ILE A 19 9.70 -17.17 22.23
CA ILE A 19 10.97 -16.50 22.56
C ILE A 19 10.78 -14.99 22.82
N PHE A 20 9.79 -14.34 22.19
CA PHE A 20 9.59 -12.89 22.24
C PHE A 20 8.44 -12.44 23.16
N ARG A 21 7.71 -13.38 23.77
CA ARG A 21 6.48 -13.09 24.53
C ARG A 21 6.37 -13.96 25.78
N GLY A 22 5.62 -13.49 26.78
CA GLY A 22 5.41 -14.20 28.05
C GLY A 22 6.46 -13.89 29.12
N LYS A 23 6.47 -14.69 30.20
CA LYS A 23 7.31 -14.48 31.39
C LYS A 23 8.80 -14.69 31.11
N TYR A 24 9.14 -15.76 30.38
CA TYR A 24 10.52 -16.07 30.03
C TYR A 24 10.72 -15.77 28.55
N ARG A 25 11.25 -14.58 28.25
CA ARG A 25 11.52 -14.10 26.89
C ARG A 25 12.97 -13.63 26.77
N ILE A 26 13.51 -13.68 25.57
CA ILE A 26 14.81 -13.07 25.27
C ILE A 26 14.55 -11.58 25.01
N VAL A 27 14.93 -10.74 25.97
CA VAL A 27 14.94 -9.28 25.79
C VAL A 27 16.37 -8.88 25.46
N GLU A 28 16.54 -8.27 24.30
CA GLU A 28 17.82 -7.67 23.96
C GLU A 28 18.06 -6.43 24.83
N PRO A 29 19.21 -6.31 25.50
CA PRO A 29 19.52 -5.13 26.29
C PRO A 29 19.68 -3.91 25.38
N VAL A 30 19.34 -2.72 25.91
CA VAL A 30 19.52 -1.48 25.16
C VAL A 30 21.01 -1.13 25.10
N THR A 31 21.59 -1.23 23.90
CA THR A 31 22.99 -0.89 23.65
C THR A 31 23.21 0.62 23.64
N HIS A 32 24.45 1.07 23.88
CA HIS A 32 24.81 2.50 23.84
C HIS A 32 24.53 3.13 22.48
N LEU A 33 24.78 2.39 21.39
CA LEU A 33 24.48 2.84 20.03
C LEU A 33 22.99 3.10 19.83
N ARG A 34 22.12 2.20 20.31
CA ARG A 34 20.66 2.42 20.26
C ARG A 34 20.22 3.65 21.05
N LYS A 35 20.85 3.92 22.18
CA LYS A 35 20.60 5.16 22.95
C LYS A 35 21.02 6.40 22.16
N ALA A 36 22.21 6.37 21.54
CA ALA A 36 22.71 7.49 20.75
C ALA A 36 21.80 7.80 19.55
N ILE A 37 21.38 6.77 18.79
CA ILE A 37 20.40 6.93 17.69
C ILE A 37 19.12 7.56 18.22
N LYS A 38 18.59 7.05 19.35
CA LYS A 38 17.34 7.55 19.90
C LYS A 38 17.42 9.01 20.34
N ILE A 39 18.57 9.44 20.85
CA ILE A 39 18.82 10.85 21.20
C ILE A 39 18.82 11.73 19.94
N GLU A 40 19.42 11.30 18.84
CA GLU A 40 19.39 12.05 17.58
C GLU A 40 17.97 12.14 16.99
N GLU A 41 17.20 11.06 17.07
CA GLU A 41 15.77 11.08 16.69
C GLU A 41 15.00 12.13 17.51
N PHE A 42 15.20 12.20 18.82
CA PHE A 42 14.54 13.20 19.66
C PHE A 42 14.93 14.63 19.30
N LYS A 43 16.19 14.89 18.93
CA LYS A 43 16.60 16.23 18.46
C LYS A 43 15.91 16.63 17.16
N ILE A 44 15.72 15.68 16.26
CA ILE A 44 14.99 15.91 15.00
C ILE A 44 13.52 16.18 15.30
N GLU A 45 12.91 15.37 16.17
CA GLU A 45 11.52 15.57 16.60
C GLU A 45 11.33 16.95 17.25
N GLU A 46 12.20 17.37 18.16
CA GLU A 46 12.13 18.69 18.81
C GLU A 46 12.22 19.83 17.79
N ARG A 47 13.14 19.73 16.82
CA ARG A 47 13.26 20.70 15.73
C ARG A 47 11.98 20.77 14.89
N ASN A 48 11.41 19.62 14.55
CA ASN A 48 10.16 19.56 13.78
C ASN A 48 8.99 20.14 14.58
N MET A 49 8.88 19.83 15.86
CA MET A 49 7.85 20.36 16.74
C MET A 49 7.94 21.88 16.87
N PHE A 50 9.14 22.44 16.95
CA PHE A 50 9.35 23.88 16.95
C PHE A 50 8.81 24.53 15.67
N LEU A 51 9.12 23.96 14.50
CA LEU A 51 8.64 24.48 13.21
C LEU A 51 7.12 24.35 13.05
N LEU A 52 6.54 23.23 13.48
CA LEU A 52 5.11 22.96 13.34
C LEU A 52 4.23 23.71 14.35
N ARG A 53 4.82 24.31 15.39
CA ARG A 53 4.07 25.06 16.41
C ARG A 53 3.40 26.33 15.88
N HIS A 54 4.00 26.96 14.88
CA HIS A 54 3.58 28.27 14.38
C HIS A 54 3.12 28.17 12.93
N PRO A 55 1.86 27.76 12.68
CA PRO A 55 1.32 27.74 11.33
C PRO A 55 1.21 29.16 10.78
N TYR A 56 1.39 29.29 9.47
CA TYR A 56 1.28 30.56 8.76
C TYR A 56 -0.18 30.99 8.54
N LEU A 57 -1.06 30.02 8.28
CA LEU A 57 -2.49 30.23 8.07
C LEU A 57 -3.26 29.76 9.29
N THR A 58 -4.37 30.45 9.57
CA THR A 58 -5.37 29.96 10.52
C THR A 58 -6.19 28.83 9.88
N GLU A 59 -6.80 27.99 10.72
CA GLU A 59 -7.64 26.87 10.26
C GLU A 59 -8.80 27.36 9.37
N GLU A 60 -9.37 28.52 9.67
CA GLU A 60 -10.46 29.12 8.89
C GLU A 60 -10.01 29.52 7.48
N GLU A 61 -8.81 30.10 7.35
CA GLU A 61 -8.25 30.51 6.06
C GLU A 61 -7.86 29.30 5.19
N GLU A 62 -7.33 28.24 5.82
CA GLU A 62 -6.99 27.00 5.11
C GLU A 62 -8.22 26.35 4.46
N LEU A 63 -9.37 26.33 5.17
CA LEU A 63 -10.62 25.76 4.68
C LEU A 63 -11.17 26.48 3.44
N VAL A 64 -10.93 27.79 3.32
CA VAL A 64 -11.36 28.56 2.15
C VAL A 64 -10.44 28.30 0.97
N HIS A 65 -9.12 28.29 1.18
CA HIS A 65 -8.13 28.09 0.12
C HIS A 65 -8.27 26.75 -0.63
N LEU A 66 -8.75 25.70 0.06
CA LEU A 66 -8.93 24.37 -0.56
C LEU A 66 -10.17 24.27 -1.46
N LYS A 67 -11.16 25.17 -1.33
CA LYS A 67 -12.36 25.17 -2.17
C LYS A 67 -12.09 25.66 -3.58
N ASP A 68 -11.19 26.63 -3.71
CA ASP A 68 -10.84 27.23 -5.01
C ASP A 68 -9.88 26.35 -5.83
N LEU A 69 -9.31 25.31 -5.20
CA LEU A 69 -8.40 24.38 -5.85
C LEU A 69 -9.19 23.33 -6.66
N GLU A 70 -9.33 23.61 -7.96
CA GLU A 70 -9.91 22.70 -8.98
C GLU A 70 -9.27 21.30 -9.02
N ARG A 71 -8.11 21.13 -8.37
CA ARG A 71 -7.41 19.85 -8.21
C ARG A 71 -8.31 18.75 -7.67
N ASN A 72 -9.23 19.07 -6.74
CA ASN A 72 -10.17 18.08 -6.21
C ASN A 72 -11.17 17.62 -7.26
N GLU A 73 -11.67 18.52 -8.10
CA GLU A 73 -12.61 18.17 -9.17
C GLU A 73 -11.92 17.41 -10.30
N ASN A 74 -10.73 17.84 -10.71
CA ASN A 74 -9.96 17.14 -11.75
C ASN A 74 -9.57 15.73 -11.31
N PHE A 75 -9.07 15.57 -10.08
CA PHE A 75 -8.78 14.24 -9.52
C PHE A 75 -10.03 13.36 -9.44
N ARG A 76 -11.17 13.90 -9.00
CA ARG A 76 -12.45 13.16 -8.95
C ARG A 76 -12.93 12.76 -10.35
N ARG A 77 -12.77 13.61 -11.36
CA ARG A 77 -13.13 13.32 -12.76
C ARG A 77 -12.23 12.23 -13.33
N GLU A 78 -10.92 12.32 -13.15
CA GLU A 78 -9.96 11.30 -13.58
C GLU A 78 -10.26 9.93 -12.94
N ARG A 79 -10.51 9.92 -11.63
CA ARG A 79 -10.87 8.68 -10.91
C ARG A 79 -12.21 8.12 -11.39
N ARG A 80 -13.19 8.96 -11.72
CA ARG A 80 -14.46 8.53 -12.34
C ARG A 80 -14.22 7.94 -13.74
N ALA A 81 -13.44 8.61 -14.58
CA ALA A 81 -13.11 8.14 -15.93
C ALA A 81 -12.41 6.77 -15.89
N LEU A 82 -11.43 6.59 -14.99
CA LEU A 82 -10.75 5.31 -14.78
C LEU A 82 -11.70 4.20 -14.33
N LYS A 83 -12.68 4.51 -13.47
CA LYS A 83 -13.72 3.55 -13.07
C LYS A 83 -14.64 3.19 -14.23
N LEU A 84 -15.04 4.16 -15.05
CA LEU A 84 -15.87 3.92 -16.24
C LEU A 84 -15.13 3.06 -17.28
N GLN A 85 -13.83 3.28 -17.47
CA GLN A 85 -13.02 2.45 -18.38
C GLN A 85 -12.92 0.98 -17.94
N LYS A 86 -13.02 0.69 -16.64
CA LYS A 86 -13.03 -0.68 -16.11
C LYS A 86 -14.37 -1.40 -16.31
N PHE A 87 -15.42 -0.68 -16.69
CA PHE A 87 -16.71 -1.28 -16.99
C PHE A 87 -16.67 -2.01 -18.34
N ILE A 88 -17.51 -3.03 -18.51
CA ILE A 88 -17.61 -3.78 -19.77
C ILE A 88 -18.01 -2.80 -20.88
N LYS A 89 -17.21 -2.74 -21.94
CA LYS A 89 -17.51 -1.89 -23.11
C LYS A 89 -18.78 -2.40 -23.79
N HIS A 90 -19.62 -1.47 -24.25
CA HIS A 90 -20.80 -1.83 -25.04
C HIS A 90 -20.36 -2.52 -26.34
N THR A 91 -20.87 -3.71 -26.59
CA THR A 91 -20.76 -4.39 -27.89
C THR A 91 -21.97 -4.05 -28.75
N LYS A 92 -21.77 -3.84 -30.05
CA LYS A 92 -22.89 -3.62 -30.99
C LYS A 92 -23.32 -4.96 -31.58
N LEU A 93 -24.61 -5.08 -31.92
CA LEU A 93 -25.13 -6.26 -32.62
C LEU A 93 -24.38 -6.54 -33.94
N THR A 94 -23.94 -5.48 -34.63
CA THR A 94 -23.13 -5.55 -35.85
C THR A 94 -21.81 -6.29 -35.65
N ASP A 95 -21.19 -6.15 -34.48
CA ASP A 95 -19.90 -6.77 -34.15
C ASP A 95 -20.06 -8.29 -33.98
N HIS A 96 -21.27 -8.74 -33.59
CA HIS A 96 -21.62 -10.16 -33.52
C HIS A 96 -22.01 -10.74 -34.89
N LEU A 97 -22.62 -9.92 -35.76
CA LEU A 97 -23.09 -10.36 -37.07
C LEU A 97 -22.01 -10.35 -38.16
N SER A 98 -20.87 -9.68 -37.94
CA SER A 98 -19.75 -9.67 -38.90
C SER A 98 -19.18 -11.05 -39.17
N ASP A 99 -19.22 -11.95 -38.18
CA ASP A 99 -18.66 -13.29 -38.28
C ASP A 99 -19.38 -14.16 -39.33
N LEU A 100 -20.64 -13.86 -39.64
CA LEU A 100 -21.42 -14.59 -40.65
C LEU A 100 -20.90 -14.34 -42.08
N ARG A 101 -20.17 -13.23 -42.32
CA ARG A 101 -19.61 -12.90 -43.64
C ARG A 101 -18.42 -13.78 -44.04
N TYR A 102 -17.85 -14.59 -43.14
CA TYR A 102 -16.76 -15.50 -43.49
C TYR A 102 -17.14 -16.53 -44.56
N GLN A 103 -18.44 -16.81 -44.73
CA GLN A 103 -18.95 -17.73 -45.75
C GLN A 103 -19.36 -17.05 -47.07
N ASP A 104 -19.19 -15.72 -47.19
CA ASP A 104 -19.48 -14.99 -48.43
C ASP A 104 -18.44 -15.35 -49.50
N LYS A 105 -18.71 -16.46 -50.21
CA LYS A 105 -17.95 -16.89 -51.39
C LYS A 105 -18.60 -16.26 -52.61
N TRP A 106 -17.84 -15.48 -53.37
CA TRP A 106 -18.26 -15.06 -54.70
C TRP A 106 -18.40 -16.32 -55.56
N GLY A 107 -19.61 -16.53 -56.12
CA GLY A 107 -19.92 -17.72 -56.90
C GLY A 107 -18.93 -17.95 -58.02
N LYS A 108 -18.36 -19.15 -58.10
CA LYS A 108 -17.66 -19.65 -59.29
C LYS A 108 -18.63 -19.57 -60.47
N ILE A 109 -18.43 -18.61 -61.35
CA ILE A 109 -19.06 -18.55 -62.67
C ILE A 109 -18.56 -19.80 -63.42
N ARG A 110 -19.45 -20.75 -63.70
CA ARG A 110 -19.18 -21.91 -64.53
C ARG A 110 -19.37 -21.47 -65.99
N LEU A 111 -18.30 -21.61 -66.80
CA LEU A 111 -18.27 -21.36 -68.25
C LEU A 111 -19.36 -22.14 -68.99
#